data_AF-A0A3S4IIS4-F1
#
_entry.id   AF-A0A3S4IIS4-F1
#
_cell.length_a   1.000
_cell.length_b   1.000
_cell.length_c   1.000
_cell.angle_alpha   90.00
_cell.angle_beta   90.00
_cell.angle_gamma   90.00
#
_symmetry.space_group_name_H-M   'P 1'
#
loop_
_entity.id
_entity.type
_entity.pdbx_description
1 polymer ?
#
loop_
_entity_poly.entity_id
_entity_poly.type
_entity_poly.pdbx_seq_one_letter_code
_entity_poly.pdbx_strand_id
1 'polypeptide(L)'
;MQPAERLPLIRSALKLLVNDLRAQDNITIVTYAGGTHVALASTAGNNTTAIKAAIDNLDAYGSTGGEAGLRLAYEQAEKGFIKGGVNRILLTTDGDFNLGITDPKDIEALVKKRARERYYLIYAGRRR
;
A
#
# COMPACT_ATOMS: atom_id res chain seq x y z
N MET A 1 14.10 7.15 -16.02
CA MET A 1 14.11 6.62 -14.64
C MET A 1 14.23 5.12 -14.69
N GLN A 2 15.36 4.59 -14.23
CA GLN A 2 15.59 3.15 -14.18
C GLN A 2 14.81 2.50 -13.01
N PRO A 3 14.47 1.20 -13.07
CA PRO A 3 13.74 0.51 -12.01
C PRO A 3 14.43 0.61 -10.63
N ALA A 4 15.76 0.50 -10.60
CA ALA A 4 16.57 0.56 -9.37
C ALA A 4 16.49 1.90 -8.60
N GLU A 5 16.07 3.00 -9.25
CA GLU A 5 16.01 4.33 -8.63
C GLU A 5 14.65 4.62 -7.95
N ARG A 6 13.63 3.80 -8.20
CA ARG A 6 12.24 4.13 -7.80
C ARG A 6 11.92 3.76 -6.37
N LEU A 7 12.34 2.57 -5.92
CA LEU A 7 12.12 2.14 -4.55
C LEU A 7 12.73 3.12 -3.53
N PRO A 8 13.98 3.62 -3.69
CA PRO A 8 14.50 4.69 -2.85
C PRO A 8 13.60 5.93 -2.79
N LEU A 9 13.00 6.35 -3.91
CA LEU A 9 12.09 7.50 -3.96
C LEU A 9 10.76 7.23 -3.26
N ILE A 10 10.20 6.03 -3.43
CA ILE A 10 9.00 5.61 -2.71
C ILE A 10 9.26 5.61 -1.21
N ARG A 11 10.39 5.02 -0.77
CA ARG A 11 10.79 5.04 0.65
C ARG A 11 10.89 6.49 1.16
N SER A 12 11.55 7.38 0.43
CA SER A 12 11.65 8.80 0.79
C SER A 12 10.28 9.50 0.88
N ALA A 13 9.41 9.31 -0.10
CA ALA A 13 8.06 9.89 -0.12
C ALA A 13 7.19 9.38 1.05
N LEU A 14 7.25 8.08 1.34
CA LEU A 14 6.54 7.50 2.48
C LEU A 14 7.08 8.04 3.81
N LYS A 15 8.40 8.20 3.96
CA LYS A 15 9.00 8.80 5.16
C LYS A 15 8.56 10.25 5.37
N LEU A 16 8.35 11.02 4.29
CA LEU A 16 7.78 12.36 4.38
C LEU A 16 6.34 12.31 4.87
N LEU A 17 5.50 11.43 4.30
CA LEU A 17 4.13 11.22 4.76
C LEU A 17 4.05 10.86 6.25
N VAL A 18 4.97 10.03 6.74
CA VAL A 18 5.03 9.62 8.16
C VAL A 18 5.22 10.82 9.10
N ASN A 19 5.87 11.89 8.66
CA ASN A 19 6.06 13.08 9.49
C ASN A 19 4.76 13.85 9.73
N ASP A 20 3.76 13.68 8.86
CA ASP A 20 2.46 14.36 8.95
C ASP A 20 1.40 13.50 9.66
N LEU A 21 1.73 12.26 10.06
CA LEU A 21 0.81 11.38 10.78
C LEU A 21 0.63 11.85 12.23
N ARG A 22 -0.61 11.74 12.72
CA ARG A 22 -1.00 12.08 14.09
C ARG A 22 -1.17 10.81 14.92
N ALA A 23 -1.25 10.97 16.25
CA ALA A 23 -1.39 9.85 17.17
C ALA A 23 -2.67 9.01 16.96
N GLN A 24 -3.75 9.64 16.48
CA GLN A 24 -5.01 8.97 16.17
C GLN A 24 -5.03 8.29 14.79
N ASP A 25 -4.04 8.55 13.94
CA ASP A 25 -3.93 7.90 12.64
C ASP A 25 -3.33 6.51 12.84
N ASN A 26 -3.70 5.54 12.00
CA ASN A 26 -3.12 4.21 12.00
C ASN A 26 -2.61 3.87 10.60
N ILE A 27 -1.46 3.19 10.53
CA ILE A 27 -0.86 2.72 9.29
C ILE A 27 -0.53 1.23 9.37
N THR A 28 -0.82 0.52 8.29
CA THR A 28 -0.43 -0.87 8.05
C THR A 28 0.34 -0.90 6.74
N ILE A 29 1.45 -1.63 6.68
CA ILE A 29 2.24 -1.78 5.46
C ILE A 29 2.13 -3.23 4.99
N VAL A 30 1.70 -3.41 3.74
CA VAL A 30 1.59 -4.69 3.06
C VAL A 30 2.53 -4.69 1.86
N THR A 31 3.27 -5.78 1.69
CA THR A 31 4.19 -6.01 0.58
C THR A 31 3.72 -7.21 -0.24
N TYR A 32 3.99 -7.18 -1.55
CA TYR A 32 3.65 -8.28 -2.46
C TYR A 32 4.82 -8.70 -3.37
N ALA A 33 5.99 -8.07 -3.22
CA ALA A 33 7.22 -8.46 -3.90
C ALA A 33 7.85 -9.66 -3.19
N GLY A 34 8.14 -10.74 -3.92
CA GLY A 34 8.73 -11.96 -3.34
C GLY A 34 7.79 -12.78 -2.44
N GLY A 35 6.52 -12.36 -2.32
CA GLY A 35 5.50 -12.95 -1.46
C GLY A 35 4.56 -11.88 -0.89
N THR A 36 3.33 -12.25 -0.54
CA THR A 36 2.35 -11.33 0.06
C THR A 36 2.37 -11.44 1.59
N HIS A 37 2.72 -10.36 2.28
CA HIS A 37 2.74 -10.34 3.74
C HIS A 37 2.51 -8.94 4.33
N VAL A 38 2.18 -8.90 5.62
CA VAL A 38 2.09 -7.66 6.41
C VAL A 38 3.49 -7.33 6.94
N ALA A 39 4.14 -6.33 6.36
CA ALA A 39 5.46 -5.86 6.78
C ALA A 39 5.40 -4.99 8.04
N LEU A 40 4.27 -4.34 8.28
CA LEU A 40 3.97 -3.61 9.52
C LEU A 40 2.50 -3.76 9.86
N ALA A 41 2.20 -4.33 11.02
CA ALA A 41 0.83 -4.40 11.55
C ALA A 41 0.29 -2.99 11.86
N SER A 42 -1.03 -2.86 12.06
CA SER A 42 -1.66 -1.58 12.39
C SER A 42 -0.93 -0.86 13.53
N THR A 43 -0.28 0.24 13.19
CA THR A 43 0.61 0.99 14.06
C THR A 43 0.15 2.44 14.14
N ALA A 44 0.10 2.98 15.35
CA ALA A 44 -0.27 4.38 15.58
C ALA A 44 0.73 5.33 14.89
N GLY A 45 0.20 6.41 14.29
CA GLY A 45 0.96 7.32 13.44
C GLY A 45 2.09 8.06 14.16
N ASN A 46 1.99 8.22 15.48
CA ASN A 46 3.05 8.80 16.31
C ASN A 46 4.20 7.81 16.64
N ASN A 47 4.06 6.51 16.34
CA ASN A 47 5.17 5.57 16.41
C ASN A 47 6.02 5.63 15.13
N THR A 48 6.54 6.83 14.84
CA THR A 48 7.27 7.11 13.60
C THR A 48 8.52 6.25 13.44
N THR A 49 9.14 5.83 14.55
CA THR A 49 10.33 4.98 14.55
C THR A 49 10.03 3.61 13.96
N ALA A 50 8.97 2.94 14.45
CA ALA A 50 8.58 1.62 13.91
C ALA A 50 8.17 1.71 12.44
N ILE A 51 7.42 2.76 12.07
CA ILE A 51 6.94 2.95 10.70
C ILE A 51 8.12 3.19 9.74
N LYS A 52 9.04 4.09 10.10
CA LYS A 52 10.23 4.38 9.27
C LYS A 52 11.14 3.16 9.13
N ALA A 53 11.32 2.39 10.20
CA ALA A 53 12.08 1.14 10.15
C ALA A 53 11.45 0.11 9.19
N ALA A 54 10.12 -0.04 9.22
CA ALA A 54 9.43 -0.91 8.26
C ALA A 54 9.58 -0.42 6.82
N ILE A 55 9.53 0.90 6.57
CA ILE A 55 9.78 1.48 5.24
C ILE A 55 11.20 1.20 4.76
N ASP A 56 12.20 1.29 5.64
CA ASP A 56 13.61 1.04 5.31
C ASP A 56 13.89 -0.39 4.88
N ASN A 57 13.11 -1.35 5.39
CA ASN A 57 13.23 -2.77 5.07
C ASN A 57 12.41 -3.20 3.84
N LEU A 58 11.75 -2.28 3.14
CA LEU A 58 10.96 -2.60 1.95
C LEU A 58 11.85 -2.95 0.76
N ASP A 59 11.96 -4.20 0.37
CA ASP A 59 12.74 -4.60 -0.82
C ASP A 59 11.88 -4.94 -2.04
N ALA A 60 12.44 -4.69 -3.23
CA ALA A 60 11.84 -5.05 -4.50
C ALA A 60 12.58 -6.25 -5.12
N TYR A 61 12.04 -7.45 -4.92
CA TYR A 61 12.57 -8.68 -5.51
C TYR A 61 11.44 -9.66 -5.85
N GLY A 62 11.72 -10.65 -6.71
CA GLY A 62 10.78 -11.73 -7.03
C GLY A 62 9.65 -11.35 -7.99
N SER A 63 8.73 -12.30 -8.23
CA SER A 63 7.56 -12.09 -9.08
C SER A 63 6.46 -11.31 -8.35
N THR A 64 5.62 -10.64 -9.14
CA THR A 64 4.58 -9.74 -8.66
C THR A 64 3.26 -10.50 -8.44
N GLY A 65 2.84 -10.63 -7.18
CA GLY A 65 1.54 -11.22 -6.80
C GLY A 65 0.51 -10.18 -6.40
N GLY A 66 0.31 -9.15 -7.22
CA GLY A 66 -0.37 -7.93 -6.75
C GLY A 66 -1.85 -8.11 -6.36
N GLU A 67 -2.59 -9.08 -6.90
CA GLU A 67 -3.97 -9.38 -6.47
C GLU A 67 -3.99 -9.79 -5.01
N ALA A 68 -3.14 -10.73 -4.63
CA ALA A 68 -3.01 -11.18 -3.26
C ALA A 68 -2.61 -10.01 -2.35
N GLY A 69 -1.67 -9.18 -2.79
CA GLY A 69 -1.30 -7.93 -2.11
C GLY A 69 -2.48 -6.98 -1.90
N LEU A 70 -3.28 -6.75 -2.94
CA LEU A 70 -4.44 -5.86 -2.88
C LEU A 70 -5.56 -6.44 -2.00
N ARG A 71 -5.81 -7.75 -2.06
CA ARG A 71 -6.78 -8.42 -1.18
C ARG A 71 -6.35 -8.33 0.28
N LEU A 72 -5.08 -8.59 0.58
CA LEU A 72 -4.55 -8.45 1.93
C LEU A 72 -4.62 -7.00 2.41
N ALA A 73 -4.33 -6.02 1.55
CA ALA A 73 -4.48 -4.61 1.88
C ALA A 73 -5.93 -4.25 2.24
N TYR A 74 -6.92 -4.74 1.48
CA TYR A 74 -8.33 -4.55 1.84
C TYR A 74 -8.69 -5.25 3.16
N GLU A 75 -8.22 -6.48 3.40
CA GLU A 75 -8.46 -7.18 4.66
C GLU A 75 -7.91 -6.40 5.86
N GLN A 76 -6.70 -5.84 5.75
CA GLN A 76 -6.13 -5.01 6.80
C GLN A 76 -6.89 -3.68 6.98
N ALA A 77 -7.35 -3.08 5.89
CA ALA A 77 -8.17 -1.88 5.93
C ALA A 77 -9.55 -2.14 6.57
N GLU A 78 -10.12 -3.33 6.39
CA GLU A 78 -11.33 -3.79 7.06
C GLU A 78 -11.12 -3.92 8.58
N LYS A 79 -10.02 -4.56 9.00
CA LYS A 79 -9.68 -4.67 10.42
C LYS A 79 -9.44 -3.32 11.09
N GLY A 80 -8.87 -2.37 10.36
CA GLY A 80 -8.56 -1.02 10.83
C GLY A 80 -9.64 0.03 10.54
N PHE A 81 -10.85 -0.36 10.11
CA PHE A 81 -11.84 0.59 9.62
C PHE A 81 -12.32 1.56 10.71
N ILE A 82 -12.25 2.86 10.42
CA ILE A 82 -12.73 3.91 11.31
C ILE A 82 -14.03 4.49 10.75
N LYS A 83 -15.16 4.23 11.43
CA LYS A 83 -16.47 4.81 11.07
C LYS A 83 -16.42 6.33 11.19
N GLY A 84 -16.74 7.03 10.10
CA GLY A 84 -16.65 8.49 10.02
C GLY A 84 -15.22 9.01 9.82
N GLY A 85 -14.20 8.14 9.83
CA GLY A 85 -12.81 8.48 9.54
C GLY A 85 -12.47 8.43 8.06
N VAL A 86 -11.21 8.74 7.76
CA VAL A 86 -10.62 8.67 6.42
C VAL A 86 -9.94 7.32 6.25
N ASN A 87 -10.54 6.43 5.46
CA ASN A 87 -10.00 5.10 5.18
C ASN A 87 -9.46 5.07 3.74
N ARG A 88 -8.14 5.00 3.58
CA ARG A 88 -7.45 5.04 2.28
C ARG A 88 -6.48 3.87 2.16
N ILE A 89 -6.37 3.33 0.95
CA ILE A 89 -5.33 2.38 0.60
C ILE A 89 -4.42 3.07 -0.42
N LEU A 90 -3.13 3.20 -0.10
CA LEU A 90 -2.12 3.73 -1.00
C LEU A 90 -1.38 2.56 -1.62
N LEU A 91 -1.47 2.43 -2.95
CA LEU A 91 -0.80 1.40 -3.73
C LEU A 91 0.34 2.03 -4.51
N THR A 92 1.57 1.67 -4.13
CA THR A 92 2.79 2.10 -4.80
C THR A 92 3.42 0.92 -5.54
N THR A 93 4.04 1.18 -6.69
CA THR A 93 4.83 0.20 -7.43
C THR A 93 6.05 0.85 -8.05
N ASP A 94 7.19 0.17 -8.00
CA ASP A 94 8.46 0.56 -8.63
C ASP A 94 8.61 0.02 -10.07
N GLY A 95 7.65 -0.78 -10.55
CA GLY A 95 7.66 -1.41 -11.86
C GLY A 95 6.32 -1.33 -12.58
N ASP A 96 6.08 -2.31 -13.47
CA ASP A 96 4.78 -2.47 -14.11
C ASP A 96 3.74 -2.95 -13.10
N PHE A 97 2.53 -2.40 -13.23
CA PHE A 97 1.40 -2.81 -12.40
C PHE A 97 0.90 -4.19 -12.81
N ASN A 98 1.52 -5.22 -12.24
CA ASN A 98 1.13 -6.60 -12.46
C ASN A 98 0.41 -7.15 -11.22
N LEU A 99 -0.92 -7.01 -11.20
CA LEU A 99 -1.74 -7.61 -10.15
C LEU A 99 -1.95 -9.12 -10.35
N GLY A 100 -1.49 -9.76 -11.42
CA GLY A 100 -1.89 -11.15 -11.72
C GLY A 100 -3.36 -11.29 -12.16
N ILE A 101 -4.15 -10.21 -12.09
CA ILE A 101 -5.43 -10.08 -12.77
C ILE A 101 -5.13 -9.70 -14.22
N THR A 102 -5.54 -10.57 -15.14
CA THR A 102 -5.28 -10.40 -16.58
C THR A 102 -6.24 -9.43 -17.27
N ASP A 103 -7.42 -9.17 -16.68
CA ASP A 103 -8.40 -8.21 -17.18
C ASP A 103 -8.47 -6.93 -16.31
N PRO A 104 -8.08 -5.75 -16.84
CA PRO A 104 -8.24 -4.47 -16.15
C PRO A 104 -9.66 -4.19 -15.61
N LYS A 105 -10.70 -4.75 -16.24
CA LYS A 105 -12.10 -4.58 -15.81
C LYS A 105 -12.37 -5.20 -14.44
N ASP A 106 -11.70 -6.30 -14.10
CA ASP A 106 -11.89 -6.97 -12.81
C ASP A 106 -11.31 -6.14 -11.67
N ILE A 107 -10.16 -5.49 -11.92
CA ILE A 107 -9.56 -4.53 -10.98
C ILE A 107 -10.48 -3.32 -10.81
N GLU A 108 -11.01 -2.78 -11.92
CA GLU A 108 -11.93 -1.65 -11.89
C GLU A 108 -13.22 -1.99 -11.11
N ALA A 109 -13.79 -3.17 -11.36
CA ALA A 109 -14.98 -3.65 -10.65
C ALA A 109 -14.72 -3.82 -9.14
N LEU A 110 -13.57 -4.39 -8.78
CA LEU A 110 -13.14 -4.52 -7.38
C LEU A 110 -13.02 -3.15 -6.72
N VAL A 111 -12.29 -2.21 -7.33
CA VAL A 111 -12.08 -0.86 -6.78
C VAL A 111 -13.42 -0.12 -6.65
N LYS A 112 -14.30 -0.20 -7.65
CA LYS A 112 -15.65 0.40 -7.59
C LYS A 112 -16.49 -0.19 -6.46
N LYS A 113 -16.45 -1.52 -6.27
CA LYS A 113 -17.14 -2.19 -5.16
C LYS A 113 -16.62 -1.66 -3.81
N ARG A 114 -15.31 -1.65 -3.63
CA ARG A 114 -14.65 -1.20 -2.39
C ARG A 114 -14.83 0.29 -2.09
N ALA A 115 -14.95 1.12 -3.13
CA ALA A 115 -15.28 2.54 -2.99
C ALA A 115 -16.68 2.76 -2.39
N ARG A 116 -17.67 1.92 -2.74
CA ARG A 116 -19.01 1.94 -2.11
C ARG A 116 -18.95 1.57 -0.63
N GLU A 117 -17.97 0.76 -0.24
CA GLU A 117 -17.64 0.40 1.15
C GLU A 117 -16.76 1.45 1.85
N ARG A 118 -16.55 2.62 1.22
CA ARG A 118 -15.74 3.75 1.71
C ARG A 118 -14.23 3.50 1.79
N TYR A 119 -13.72 2.50 1.07
CA TYR A 119 -12.28 2.33 0.83
C TYR A 119 -11.90 2.93 -0.51
N TYR A 120 -10.98 3.89 -0.49
CA TYR A 120 -10.51 4.53 -1.71
C TYR A 120 -9.06 4.15 -1.98
N LEU A 121 -8.83 3.64 -3.19
CA LEU A 121 -7.51 3.28 -3.67
C LEU A 121 -6.85 4.50 -4.32
N ILE A 122 -5.66 4.86 -3.83
CA ILE A 122 -4.77 5.83 -4.47
C ILE A 122 -3.67 5.02 -5.14
N TYR A 123 -3.53 5.15 -6.45
CA TYR A 123 -2.47 4.51 -7.20
C TYR A 123 -1.36 5.51 -7.52
N ALA A 124 -0.13 5.20 -7.09
CA ALA A 124 1.08 5.94 -7.42
C ALA A 124 2.07 5.01 -8.12
N GLY A 125 2.09 5.08 -9.45
CA GLY A 125 2.94 4.25 -10.30
C GLY A 125 2.92 4.74 -11.75
N ARG A 126 3.52 3.98 -12.66
CA ARG A 126 3.57 4.35 -14.08
C ARG A 126 2.21 4.11 -14.74
N ARG A 127 1.60 5.15 -15.33
CA ARG A 127 0.62 4.97 -16.42
C ARG A 127 1.40 4.56 -17.67
N ARG A 128 1.04 3.43 -18.28
CA ARG A 128 1.42 3.16 -19.67
C ARG A 128 0.55 4.00 -20.59
#